data_AF-A0A1S7DUL6-F1
#
_entry.id   AF-A0A1S7DUL6-F1
#
_cell.length_a   1.000
_cell.length_b   1.000
_cell.length_c   1.000
_cell.angle_alpha   90.00
_cell.angle_beta   90.00
_cell.angle_gamma   90.00
#
_symmetry.space_group_name_H-M   'P 1'
#
loop_
_entity.id
_entity.type
_entity.pdbx_description
1 polymer ?
#
loop_
_entity_poly.entity_id
_entity_poly.type
_entity_poly.pdbx_seq_one_letter_code
_entity_poly.pdbx_strand_id
1 'polypeptide(L)'
;MNYLKLENEYIKMAKEDIKNDNVIFKYPGGLTIPECSQNIENKIDSIHKRYGVKYLNTGCIVMNENIKAQERYEEIVKPYLEKRNGINWETKMKNEIENIKRDCR
;
A
#
# COMPACT_ATOMS: atom_id res chain seq x y z
N MET A 1 -3.53 -17.11 -17.50
CA MET A 1 -3.71 -17.05 -16.03
C MET A 1 -5.19 -17.26 -15.73
N ASN A 2 -5.60 -18.01 -14.69
CA ASN A 2 -7.03 -18.12 -14.34
C ASN A 2 -7.39 -17.03 -13.31
N TYR A 3 -8.20 -16.06 -13.72
CA TYR A 3 -8.61 -14.93 -12.87
C TYR A 3 -9.21 -15.38 -11.53
N LEU A 4 -10.09 -16.39 -11.52
CA LEU A 4 -10.76 -16.83 -10.29
C LEU A 4 -9.77 -17.39 -9.26
N LYS A 5 -8.71 -18.06 -9.73
CA LYS A 5 -7.66 -18.55 -8.83
C LYS A 5 -6.90 -17.39 -8.19
N LEU A 6 -6.55 -16.39 -9.01
CA LEU A 6 -5.82 -15.20 -8.58
C LEU A 6 -6.66 -14.35 -7.61
N GLU A 7 -7.94 -14.11 -7.91
CA GLU A 7 -8.86 -13.39 -7.02
C GLU A 7 -8.95 -14.06 -5.64
N ASN A 8 -9.08 -15.39 -5.59
CA ASN A 8 -9.11 -16.14 -4.32
C ASN A 8 -7.79 -16.03 -3.53
N GLU A 9 -6.64 -15.97 -4.20
CA GLU A 9 -5.35 -15.73 -3.56
C GLU A 9 -5.32 -14.33 -2.92
N TYR A 10 -5.79 -13.31 -3.63
CA TYR A 10 -5.86 -11.93 -3.11
C TYR A 10 -6.84 -11.78 -1.95
N ILE A 11 -8.00 -12.46 -1.98
CA ILE A 11 -8.94 -12.50 -0.86
C ILE A 11 -8.29 -13.12 0.39
N LYS A 12 -7.52 -14.19 0.24
CA LYS A 12 -6.80 -14.81 1.36
C LYS A 12 -5.74 -13.88 1.92
N MET A 13 -4.92 -13.27 1.05
CA MET A 13 -3.93 -12.27 1.45
C MET A 13 -4.57 -11.12 2.23
N ALA A 14 -5.68 -10.56 1.76
CA ALA A 14 -6.39 -9.47 2.45
C ALA A 14 -6.79 -9.87 3.88
N LYS A 15 -7.32 -11.09 4.05
CA LYS A 15 -7.72 -11.60 5.37
C LYS A 15 -6.53 -11.81 6.30
N GLU A 16 -5.42 -12.32 5.78
CA GLU A 16 -4.19 -12.53 6.54
C GLU A 16 -3.57 -11.18 6.97
N ASP A 17 -3.50 -10.22 6.07
CA ASP A 17 -2.97 -8.88 6.33
C ASP A 17 -3.80 -8.12 7.38
N ILE A 18 -5.13 -8.19 7.28
CA ILE A 18 -6.05 -7.65 8.31
C ILE A 18 -5.79 -8.31 9.66
N LYS A 19 -5.64 -9.65 9.69
CA LYS A 19 -5.38 -10.39 10.93
C LYS A 19 -4.04 -9.98 11.56
N ASN A 20 -3.06 -9.64 10.74
CA ASN A 20 -1.71 -9.28 11.17
C ASN A 20 -1.52 -7.77 11.46
N ASP A 21 -2.58 -6.96 11.35
CA ASP A 21 -2.52 -5.48 11.42
C ASP A 21 -1.49 -4.86 10.45
N ASN A 22 -1.31 -5.47 9.28
CA ASN A 22 -0.26 -5.09 8.33
C ASN A 22 -0.73 -5.27 6.88
N VAL A 23 -1.42 -4.26 6.35
CA VAL A 23 -1.95 -4.25 4.98
C VAL A 23 -0.85 -3.90 3.97
N ILE A 24 -0.67 -4.73 2.95
CA ILE A 24 0.37 -4.56 1.93
C ILE A 24 -0.24 -4.13 0.60
N PHE A 25 -0.11 -2.86 0.25
CA PHE A 25 -0.45 -2.35 -1.08
C PHE A 25 0.69 -2.61 -2.06
N LYS A 26 0.41 -3.43 -3.07
CA LYS A 26 1.33 -3.70 -4.18
C LYS A 26 1.04 -2.71 -5.29
N TYR A 27 2.06 -2.01 -5.76
CA TYR A 27 1.91 -1.06 -6.86
C TYR A 27 2.94 -1.33 -7.96
N PRO A 28 2.55 -1.21 -9.24
CA PRO A 28 3.50 -1.26 -10.34
C PRO A 28 4.32 0.05 -10.37
N GLY A 29 5.63 -0.06 -10.58
CA GLY A 29 6.52 1.11 -10.63
C GLY A 29 7.90 0.80 -11.24
N GLY A 30 8.45 1.76 -11.99
CA GLY A 30 9.85 1.76 -12.46
C GLY A 30 10.80 2.49 -11.50
N LEU A 31 12.07 2.65 -11.90
CA LEU A 31 13.15 3.35 -11.14
C LEU A 31 12.65 4.59 -10.40
N THR A 32 12.97 4.67 -9.10
CA THR A 32 12.58 5.74 -8.18
C THR A 32 13.22 7.09 -8.54
N ILE A 33 12.45 8.18 -8.34
CA ILE A 33 12.88 9.59 -8.44
C ILE A 33 13.92 9.92 -7.32
N PRO A 34 14.60 11.10 -7.35
CA PRO A 34 15.99 11.22 -6.88
C PRO A 34 16.13 10.78 -5.42
N GLU A 35 17.25 10.13 -5.10
CA GLU A 35 17.56 9.57 -3.77
C GLU A 35 17.32 10.59 -2.65
N CYS A 36 16.12 10.56 -2.04
CA CYS A 36 15.92 11.13 -0.73
C CYS A 36 16.89 10.42 0.22
N SER A 37 17.48 11.13 1.18
CA SER A 37 18.36 10.45 2.16
C SER A 37 17.64 9.29 2.86
N GLN A 38 18.38 8.25 3.24
CA GLN A 38 17.86 7.08 3.98
C GLN A 38 17.03 7.49 5.22
N ASN A 39 17.37 8.62 5.84
CA ASN A 39 16.61 9.19 6.96
C ASN A 39 15.16 9.54 6.55
N ILE A 40 14.97 10.17 5.40
CA ILE A 40 13.63 10.51 4.88
C ILE A 40 12.84 9.25 4.55
N GLU A 41 13.46 8.26 3.91
CA GLU A 41 12.82 6.97 3.64
C GLU A 41 12.36 6.28 4.94
N ASN A 42 13.23 6.23 5.95
CA ASN A 42 12.89 5.65 7.26
C ASN A 42 11.73 6.38 7.94
N LYS A 43 11.63 7.70 7.77
CA LYS A 43 10.50 8.49 8.29
C LYS A 43 9.20 8.16 7.55
N ILE A 44 9.25 8.02 6.22
CA ILE A 44 8.10 7.61 5.40
C ILE A 44 7.64 6.21 5.79
N ASP A 45 8.56 5.25 5.94
CA ASP A 45 8.25 3.90 6.42
C ASP A 45 7.63 3.90 7.82
N SER A 46 8.10 4.78 8.69
CA SER A 46 7.52 4.95 10.01
C SER A 46 6.10 5.52 9.95
N ILE A 47 5.82 6.46 9.02
CA ILE A 47 4.45 6.93 8.76
C ILE A 47 3.57 5.74 8.32
N HIS A 48 3.97 5.01 7.28
CA HIS A 48 3.21 3.86 6.79
C HIS A 48 2.88 2.84 7.90
N LYS A 49 3.88 2.48 8.71
CA LYS A 49 3.70 1.58 9.87
C LYS A 49 2.68 2.10 10.87
N ARG A 50 2.66 3.41 11.17
CA ARG A 50 1.64 3.99 12.07
C ARG A 50 0.23 3.80 11.53
N TYR A 51 0.05 3.88 10.20
CA TYR A 51 -1.24 3.66 9.54
C TYR A 51 -1.55 2.17 9.27
N GLY A 52 -0.67 1.24 9.67
CA GLY A 52 -0.89 -0.20 9.52
C GLY A 52 -0.75 -0.68 8.08
N VAL A 53 0.02 0.06 7.28
CA VAL A 53 0.19 -0.21 5.86
C VAL A 53 1.66 -0.37 5.49
N LYS A 54 1.90 -1.10 4.41
CA LYS A 54 3.19 -1.20 3.73
C LYS A 54 2.95 -1.05 2.23
N TYR A 55 3.84 -0.35 1.55
CA TYR A 55 3.83 -0.22 0.10
C TYR A 55 4.96 -1.03 -0.49
N LEU A 56 4.64 -1.94 -1.42
CA LEU A 56 5.61 -2.80 -2.07
C LEU A 56 5.57 -2.56 -3.59
N ASN A 57 6.68 -2.05 -4.13
CA ASN A 57 6.87 -1.93 -5.57
C ASN A 57 7.04 -3.33 -6.18
N THR A 58 6.19 -3.70 -7.14
CA THR A 58 6.24 -4.99 -7.83
C THR A 58 6.91 -4.92 -9.21
N GLY A 59 7.49 -3.78 -9.58
CA GLY A 59 8.13 -3.56 -10.87
C GLY A 59 7.13 -3.37 -12.02
N CYS A 60 7.55 -3.73 -13.24
CA CYS A 60 6.76 -3.61 -14.46
C CYS A 60 5.81 -4.79 -14.71
N ILE A 61 5.07 -5.25 -13.69
CA ILE A 61 4.08 -6.32 -13.85
C ILE A 61 2.69 -5.69 -13.88
N VAL A 62 2.18 -5.46 -15.09
CA VAL A 62 0.83 -4.92 -15.33
C VAL A 62 0.08 -5.90 -16.24
N MET A 63 -0.62 -6.87 -15.64
CA MET A 63 -1.61 -7.71 -16.35
C MET A 63 -3.00 -7.35 -15.83
N ASN A 64 -4.01 -7.31 -16.69
CA ASN A 64 -5.37 -6.90 -16.33
C ASN A 64 -5.98 -7.74 -15.20
N GLU A 65 -5.66 -9.04 -15.15
CA GLU A 65 -6.11 -9.93 -14.08
C GLU A 65 -5.51 -9.56 -12.72
N ASN A 66 -4.25 -9.12 -12.70
CA ASN A 66 -3.59 -8.65 -11.47
C ASN A 66 -4.22 -7.35 -10.98
N ILE A 67 -4.58 -6.43 -11.89
CA ILE A 67 -5.28 -5.19 -11.52
C ILE A 67 -6.62 -5.52 -10.86
N LYS A 68 -7.45 -6.35 -11.49
CA LYS A 68 -8.75 -6.74 -10.94
C LYS A 68 -8.63 -7.46 -9.59
N ALA A 69 -7.66 -8.37 -9.44
CA ALA A 69 -7.44 -9.05 -8.17
C ALA A 69 -6.95 -8.08 -7.07
N GLN A 70 -6.13 -7.10 -7.43
CA GLN A 70 -5.69 -6.03 -6.54
C GLN A 70 -6.86 -5.13 -6.11
N GLU A 71 -7.75 -4.73 -7.03
CA GLU A 71 -8.98 -3.99 -6.70
C GLU A 71 -9.83 -4.74 -5.66
N ARG A 72 -9.99 -6.06 -5.83
CA ARG A 72 -10.70 -6.89 -4.85
C ARG A 72 -10.04 -6.93 -3.48
N TYR A 73 -8.71 -6.99 -3.44
CA TYR A 73 -7.97 -6.88 -2.20
C TYR A 73 -8.23 -5.53 -1.51
N GLU A 74 -8.19 -4.43 -2.27
CA GLU A 74 -8.41 -3.07 -1.77
C GLU A 74 -9.82 -2.88 -1.19
N GLU A 75 -10.85 -3.41 -1.87
CA GLU A 75 -12.23 -3.42 -1.37
C GLU A 75 -12.37 -4.10 -0.01
N ILE A 76 -11.60 -5.15 0.25
CA ILE A 76 -11.68 -5.94 1.50
C ILE A 76 -10.96 -5.23 2.65
N VAL A 77 -9.78 -4.66 2.40
CA VAL A 77 -8.96 -4.03 3.45
C VAL A 77 -9.44 -2.62 3.81
N LYS A 78 -10.11 -1.92 2.88
CA LYS A 78 -10.54 -0.53 3.06
C LYS A 78 -11.43 -0.32 4.30
N PRO A 79 -12.53 -1.07 4.53
CA PRO A 79 -13.36 -0.88 5.72
C PRO A 79 -12.59 -1.09 7.03
N TYR A 80 -11.65 -2.04 7.03
CA TYR A 80 -10.78 -2.29 8.17
C TYR A 80 -9.83 -1.11 8.43
N LEU A 81 -9.17 -0.57 7.41
CA LEU A 81 -8.28 0.58 7.54
C LEU A 81 -9.03 1.86 7.95
N GLU A 82 -10.25 2.07 7.44
CA GLU A 82 -11.12 3.16 7.88
C GLU A 82 -11.53 3.01 9.34
N LYS A 83 -11.85 1.79 9.79
CA LYS A 83 -12.14 1.52 11.20
C LYS A 83 -10.90 1.75 12.09
N ARG A 84 -9.71 1.37 11.61
CA ARG A 84 -8.44 1.49 12.33
C ARG A 84 -7.98 2.94 12.46
N ASN A 85 -8.03 3.70 11.37
CA ASN A 85 -7.37 5.00 11.24
C ASN A 85 -8.35 6.19 11.13
N GLY A 86 -9.65 5.91 11.04
CA GLY A 86 -10.70 6.88 10.77
C GLY A 86 -10.91 7.20 9.29
N ILE A 87 -12.03 7.86 8.99
CA ILE A 87 -12.35 8.33 7.63
C ILE A 87 -11.25 9.33 7.17
N ASN A 88 -10.91 9.28 5.88
CA ASN A 88 -9.89 10.11 5.23
C ASN A 88 -8.45 9.89 5.74
N TRP A 89 -8.16 8.74 6.37
CA TRP A 89 -6.81 8.42 6.83
C TRP A 89 -5.76 8.47 5.71
N GLU A 90 -6.12 8.05 4.49
CA GLU A 90 -5.19 8.01 3.36
C GLU A 90 -4.72 9.42 2.98
N THR A 91 -5.65 10.40 2.96
CA THR A 91 -5.33 11.81 2.73
C THR A 91 -4.45 12.38 3.83
N LYS A 92 -4.73 12.05 5.10
CA LYS A 92 -3.91 12.48 6.24
C LYS A 92 -2.48 11.93 6.13
N MET A 93 -2.35 10.64 5.86
CA MET A 93 -1.08 9.96 5.66
C MET A 93 -0.29 10.57 4.49
N LYS A 94 -0.94 10.79 3.34
CA LYS A 94 -0.32 11.45 2.17
C LYS A 94 0.21 12.84 2.54
N ASN A 95 -0.57 13.64 3.27
CA ASN A 95 -0.12 14.96 3.73
C ASN A 95 1.08 14.89 4.69
N GLU A 96 1.12 13.91 5.60
CA GLU A 96 2.29 13.67 6.45
C GLU A 96 3.55 13.36 5.62
N ILE A 97 3.42 12.48 4.62
CA ILE A 97 4.53 12.10 3.73
C ILE A 97 5.01 13.30 2.90
N GLU A 98 4.09 14.05 2.30
CA GLU A 98 4.44 15.21 1.47
C GLU A 98 5.14 16.31 2.28
N ASN A 99 4.80 16.48 3.55
CA ASN A 99 5.53 17.38 4.43
C ASN A 99 6.99 16.94 4.64
N ILE A 100 7.24 15.63 4.75
CA ILE A 100 8.61 15.09 4.90
C ILE A 100 9.39 15.18 3.60
N LYS A 101 8.76 14.91 2.45
CA LYS A 101 9.42 14.98 1.14
C LYS A 101 9.88 16.38 0.75
N ARG A 102 9.32 17.44 1.35
CA ARG A 102 9.83 18.82 1.16
C ARG A 102 11.29 18.96 1.59
N ASP A 103 11.76 18.10 2.49
CA ASP A 103 13.13 18.05 2.97
C ASP A 103 14.05 17.22 2.04
N CYS A 104 13.55 16.67 0.91
CA CYS A 104 14.38 16.00 -0.10
C CYS A 104 15.01 16.98 -1.13
N ARG A 105 15.09 18.27 -0.80
CA ARG A 105 15.67 19.31 -1.65
C ARG A 105 17.11 19.64 -1.28
#